data_AF-A0A258TSR8-F1
#
_entry.id   AF-A0A258TSR8-F1
#
_cell.length_a   1.000
_cell.length_b   1.000
_cell.length_c   1.000
_cell.angle_alpha   90.00
_cell.angle_beta   90.00
_cell.angle_gamma   90.00
#
_symmetry.space_group_name_H-M   'P 1'
#
loop_
_entity.id
_entity.type
_entity.pdbx_description
1 polymer ?
#
loop_
_entity_poly.entity_id
_entity_poly.type
_entity_poly.pdbx_seq_one_letter_code
_entity_poly.pdbx_strand_id
1 'polypeptide(L)' 'MNADEFNQLRLQLAGALKEARLAAGFSQEALALEAGVDRTYVSQLERGVANPSLLVLHKLAAILNVELVIGLTHH' A
#
# COMPACT_ATOMS: atom_id res chain seq x y z
N MET A 1 -3.82 -13.61 17.77
CA MET A 1 -3.65 -12.45 16.87
C MET A 1 -4.89 -11.62 17.01
N ASN A 2 -4.80 -10.43 17.63
CA ASN A 2 -5.97 -9.59 17.81
C ASN A 2 -6.37 -9.03 16.44
N ALA A 3 -7.65 -9.15 16.06
CA ALA A 3 -8.15 -8.58 14.81
C ALA A 3 -7.85 -7.07 14.73
N ASP A 4 -7.84 -6.38 15.87
CA ASP A 4 -7.57 -4.95 15.96
C ASP A 4 -6.12 -4.61 15.63
N GLU A 5 -5.14 -5.42 16.09
CA GLU A 5 -3.72 -5.22 15.79
C GLU A 5 -3.45 -5.32 14.28
N PHE A 6 -4.00 -6.36 13.65
CA PHE A 6 -3.84 -6.54 12.21
C PHE A 6 -4.55 -5.42 11.42
N ASN A 7 -5.71 -4.95 11.89
CA ASN A 7 -6.39 -3.80 11.29
C ASN A 7 -5.54 -2.53 11.36
N GLN A 8 -4.87 -2.27 12.49
CA GLN A 8 -3.98 -1.13 12.64
C GLN A 8 -2.80 -1.19 11.66
N LEU A 9 -2.17 -2.35 11.50
CA LEU A 9 -1.10 -2.54 10.51
C LEU A 9 -1.57 -2.23 9.08
N ARG A 10 -2.77 -2.69 8.70
CA ARG A 10 -3.33 -2.37 7.38
C ARG A 10 -3.63 -0.89 7.20
N LEU A 11 -4.08 -0.20 8.25
CA LEU A 11 -4.35 1.25 8.19
C LEU A 11 -3.05 2.06 8.09
N GLN A 12 -1.99 1.68 8.79
CA GLN A 12 -0.67 2.29 8.67
C GLN A 12 -0.12 2.15 7.25
N LEU A 13 -0.19 0.93 6.69
CA LEU A 13 0.20 0.67 5.31
C LEU A 13 -0.63 1.50 4.31
N ALA A 14 -1.95 1.57 4.52
CA ALA A 14 -2.87 2.33 3.68
C ALA A 14 -2.53 3.83 3.65
N GLY A 15 -2.22 4.41 4.81
CA GLY A 15 -1.80 5.81 4.94
C GLY A 15 -0.49 6.07 4.19
N ALA A 16 0.54 5.27 4.47
CA ALA A 16 1.85 5.40 3.83
C ALA A 16 1.79 5.28 2.30
N LEU A 17 1.00 4.32 1.79
CA LEU A 17 0.83 4.13 0.34
C LEU A 17 0.11 5.33 -0.30
N LYS A 18 -0.93 5.85 0.34
CA LYS A 18 -1.68 7.02 -0.15
C LYS A 18 -0.80 8.27 -0.19
N GLU A 19 -0.01 8.50 0.85
CA GLU A 19 0.94 9.61 0.93
C GLU A 19 1.99 9.52 -0.18
N ALA A 20 2.62 8.36 -0.34
CA ALA A 20 3.58 8.12 -1.40
C ALA A 20 2.97 8.32 -2.80
N ARG A 21 1.74 7.84 -3.03
CA ARG A 21 1.03 8.04 -4.30
C ARG A 21 0.82 9.52 -4.61
N LEU A 22 0.33 10.28 -3.63
CA LEU A 22 0.05 11.70 -3.81
C LEU A 22 1.35 12.50 -4.02
N ALA A 23 2.42 12.18 -3.28
CA ALA A 23 3.74 12.79 -3.45
C ALA A 23 4.32 12.54 -4.85
N ALA A 24 4.09 11.35 -5.42
CA ALA A 24 4.49 10.99 -6.78
C ALA A 24 3.55 11.55 -7.87
N GLY A 25 2.47 12.25 -7.51
CA GLY A 25 1.54 12.88 -8.48
C GLY A 25 0.59 11.91 -9.19
N PHE A 26 0.48 10.66 -8.73
CA PHE A 26 -0.37 9.65 -9.36
C PHE A 26 -1.83 9.77 -8.90
N SER A 27 -2.79 9.60 -9.82
CA SER A 27 -4.16 9.22 -9.45
C SER A 27 -4.21 7.73 -9.07
N GLN A 28 -5.29 7.28 -8.41
CA GLN A 28 -5.47 5.85 -8.13
C GLN A 28 -5.52 5.02 -9.42
N GLU A 29 -6.12 5.57 -10.48
CA GLU A 29 -6.21 4.93 -11.80
C GLU A 29 -4.85 4.86 -12.48
N ALA A 30 -4.07 5.93 -12.45
CA ALA A 30 -2.74 5.95 -13.03
C ALA A 30 -1.80 4.96 -12.31
N LEU A 31 -1.83 4.91 -10.98
CA LEU A 31 -1.05 3.94 -10.22
C LEU A 31 -1.49 2.51 -10.52
N ALA A 32 -2.80 2.26 -10.62
CA ALA A 32 -3.32 0.94 -10.92
C ALA A 32 -2.89 0.45 -12.31
N LEU A 33 -2.97 1.34 -13.31
CA LEU A 33 -2.53 1.06 -14.67
C LEU A 33 -1.04 0.69 -14.71
N GLU A 34 -0.18 1.52 -14.12
CA GLU A 34 1.26 1.28 -14.06
C GLU A 34 1.59 0.00 -13.25
N ALA A 35 0.84 -0.22 -12.17
CA ALA A 35 0.98 -1.40 -11.33
C ALA A 35 0.33 -2.65 -11.96
N GLY A 36 -0.32 -2.56 -13.11
CA GLY A 36 -1.01 -3.68 -13.75
C GLY A 36 -2.03 -4.36 -12.83
N VAL A 37 -2.72 -3.58 -12.00
CA VAL A 37 -3.76 -4.04 -11.07
C VAL A 37 -5.06 -3.28 -11.30
N ASP A 38 -6.16 -3.77 -10.72
CA ASP A 38 -7.44 -3.09 -10.79
C ASP A 38 -7.44 -1.77 -9.98
N ARG A 39 -8.04 -0.70 -10.50
CA ARG A 39 -8.17 0.59 -9.79
C ARG A 39 -8.88 0.43 -8.44
N THR A 40 -9.89 -0.43 -8.38
CA THR A 40 -10.61 -0.75 -7.14
C THR A 40 -9.70 -1.42 -6.14
N TYR A 41 -8.71 -2.20 -6.57
CA TYR A 41 -7.70 -2.78 -5.68
C TYR A 41 -6.82 -1.70 -5.05
N VAL A 42 -6.31 -0.74 -5.83
CA VAL A 42 -5.60 0.44 -5.28
C VAL A 42 -6.48 1.20 -4.28
N SER A 43 -7.76 1.40 -4.61
CA SER A 43 -8.72 2.02 -3.71
C SER A 43 -8.93 1.24 -2.41
N GLN A 44 -8.95 -0.10 -2.46
CA GLN A 44 -9.06 -0.95 -1.27
C GLN A 44 -7.79 -0.94 -0.41
N LEU A 45 -6.61 -0.86 -1.04
CA LEU A 45 -5.34 -0.72 -0.34
C LEU A 45 -5.30 0.58 0.47
N GLU A 46 -5.67 1.70 -0.14
CA GLU A 46 -5.69 3.01 0.52
C GLU A 46 -6.78 3.18 1.58
N ARG A 47 -7.73 2.24 1.64
CA ARG A 47 -8.74 2.15 2.71
C ARG A 47 -8.40 1.11 3.78
N GLY A 48 -7.27 0.39 3.67
CA GLY A 48 -6.86 -0.65 4.62
C GLY A 48 -7.75 -1.90 4.61
N VAL A 49 -8.52 -2.14 3.53
CA VAL A 49 -9.44 -3.28 3.40
C VAL A 49 -8.78 -4.46 2.67
N ALA A 50 -7.84 -4.18 1.78
CA ALA A 50 -7.09 -5.20 1.06
C ALA A 50 -5.82 -5.62 1.84
N ASN A 51 -5.39 -6.86 1.60
CA ASN A 51 -4.10 -7.39 2.06
C ASN A 51 -3.20 -7.62 0.84
N PRO A 52 -2.29 -6.70 0.50
CA PRO A 52 -1.39 -6.88 -0.63
C PRO A 52 -0.35 -7.94 -0.35
N SER A 53 0.04 -8.67 -1.40
CA SER A 53 1.23 -9.50 -1.32
C SER A 53 2.48 -8.63 -1.26
N LEU A 54 3.57 -9.19 -0.74
CA LEU A 54 4.87 -8.50 -0.73
C LEU A 54 5.32 -8.09 -2.14
N LEU A 55 5.01 -8.91 -3.15
CA LEU A 55 5.33 -8.61 -4.54
C LEU A 55 4.60 -7.34 -5.04
N VAL A 56 3.31 -7.19 -4.70
CA VAL A 56 2.55 -5.99 -5.04
C VAL A 56 3.16 -4.77 -4.33
N LEU A 57 3.50 -4.89 -3.05
CA LEU A 57 4.12 -3.80 -2.31
C LEU A 57 5.45 -3.35 -2.93
N HIS A 58 6.29 -4.32 -3.30
CA HIS A 58 7.56 -4.04 -3.97
C HIS A 58 7.35 -3.33 -5.32
N LYS A 59 6.38 -3.78 -6.11
CA LYS A 59 6.03 -3.15 -7.39
C LYS A 59 5.55 -1.71 -7.20
N LEU A 60 4.64 -1.48 -6.26
CA LEU A 60 4.11 -0.15 -5.96
C LEU A 60 5.23 0.79 -5.48
N ALA A 61 6.12 0.32 -4.61
CA ALA A 61 7.26 1.10 -4.15
C ALA A 61 8.18 1.52 -5.30
N ALA A 62 8.48 0.59 -6.23
CA ALA A 62 9.28 0.89 -7.41
C ALA A 62 8.63 1.95 -8.32
N ILE A 63 7.32 1.85 -8.58
CA ILE A 63 6.57 2.82 -9.40
C ILE A 63 6.54 4.20 -8.74
N LEU A 64 6.35 4.22 -7.43
CA LEU A 64 6.28 5.46 -6.65
C LEU A 64 7.66 6.05 -6.34
N ASN A 65 8.74 5.40 -6.76
CA ASN A 65 10.12 5.78 -6.49
C ASN A 65 10.42 5.96 -4.98
N VAL A 66 9.95 5.00 -4.17
CA VAL A 66 10.16 4.93 -2.72
C VAL A 66 10.76 3.59 -2.30
N GLU A 67 11.38 3.55 -1.13
CA GLU A 67 11.92 2.32 -0.56
C GLU A 67 10.86 1.57 0.26
N LEU A 68 10.74 0.26 0.05
CA LEU A 68 9.91 -0.61 0.88
C LEU A 68 10.72 -1.16 2.06
N VAL A 69 10.43 -0.69 3.26
CA VAL A 69 11.08 -1.14 4.50
C VAL A 69 10.11 -1.99 5.33
N ILE A 70 10.58 -3.16 5.80
CA ILE A 70 9.82 -4.06 6.67
C ILE A 70 10.60 -4.24 7.98
N GLY A 71 10.01 -3.77 9.08
CA GLY A 71 10.57 -3.92 10.42
C GLY A 71 9.79 -4.93 11.25
N LEU A 72 10.50 -5.83 11.91
CA LEU A 72 9.95 -6.68 12.98
C LEU A 72 10.52 -6.18 14.30
N THR A 73 9.64 -5.88 15.25
CA THR A 73 10.03 -5.41 16.59
C THR A 73 9.49 -6.39 17.64
N HIS A 74 10.22 -6.52 18.75
CA HIS A 74 9.76 -7.32 19.89
C HIS A 74 8.75 -6.50 20.70
N HIS A 75 7.64 -7.12 21.08
CA HIS A 75 6.63 -6.54 21.98
C HIS A 75 7.09 -6.55 23.43
#